data_AF-A0A2L0GHK1-F1
#
_entry.id   AF-A0A2L0GHK1-F1
#
_cell.length_a   1.000
_cell.length_b   1.000
_cell.length_c   1.000
_cell.angle_alpha   90.00
_cell.angle_beta   90.00
_cell.angle_gamma   90.00
#
_symmetry.space_group_name_H-M   'P 1'
#
loop_
_entity.id
_entity.type
_entity.pdbx_description
1 polymer ?
#
loop_
_entity_poly.entity_id
_entity_poly.type
_entity_poly.pdbx_seq_one_letter_code
_entity_poly.pdbx_strand_id
1 'polypeptide(L)' 'MNLPFVVALIGLAVSAWFAVQSVRELKRNKPGHLRNAAVIHLGMVGMLVPFCLIVMAFYWPN' A
#
# COMPACT_ATOMS: atom_id res chain seq x y z
N MET A 1 -12.34 -20.51 4.18
CA MET A 1 -11.79 -19.14 4.24
C MET A 1 -11.24 -18.81 2.86
N ASN A 2 -11.65 -17.69 2.26
CA ASN A 2 -11.14 -17.28 0.96
C ASN A 2 -9.74 -16.69 1.13
N LEU A 3 -8.71 -17.54 1.13
CA LEU A 3 -7.31 -17.18 1.40
C LEU A 3 -6.83 -15.99 0.54
N PRO A 4 -7.11 -15.93 -0.78
CA PRO A 4 -6.79 -14.76 -1.60
C PRO A 4 -7.39 -13.46 -1.09
N PHE A 5 -8.67 -13.48 -0.66
CA PHE A 5 -9.35 -12.30 -0.11
C PHE A 5 -8.67 -11.80 1.18
N VAL A 6 -8.34 -12.71 2.10
CA VAL A 6 -7.68 -12.37 3.37
C VAL A 6 -6.29 -11.77 3.13
N VAL A 7 -5.51 -12.35 2.22
CA VAL A 7 -4.17 -11.84 1.88
C VAL A 7 -4.27 -10.46 1.23
N ALA A 8 -5.23 -10.24 0.34
CA ALA A 8 -5.46 -8.92 -0.25
C ALA A 8 -5.85 -7.87 0.80
N LEU A 9 -6.66 -8.25 1.78
CA LEU A 9 -7.06 -7.37 2.88
C LEU A 9 -5.86 -6.99 3.77
N ILE A 10 -4.96 -7.93 4.08
CA ILE A 10 -3.70 -7.65 4.77
C ILE A 10 -2.82 -6.72 3.92
N GLY A 11 -2.70 -6.98 2.62
CA GLY A 11 -1.97 -6.14 1.67
C GLY A 11 -2.46 -4.69 1.66
N LEU A 12 -3.77 -4.46 1.71
CA LEU A 12 -4.37 -3.13 1.84
C LEU A 12 -4.01 -2.46 3.17
N ALA A 13 -4.05 -3.19 4.28
CA ALA A 13 -3.68 -2.65 5.59
C ALA A 13 -2.19 -2.21 5.61
N VAL A 14 -1.30 -3.02 5.04
CA VAL A 14 0.12 -2.68 4.90
C VAL A 14 0.31 -1.47 3.98
N SER A 15 -0.41 -1.42 2.85
CA SER A 15 -0.38 -0.29 1.92
C SER A 15 -0.81 1.01 2.59
N ALA A 16 -1.84 0.99 3.42
CA ALA A 16 -2.31 2.13 4.18
C ALA A 16 -1.24 2.63 5.17
N TRP A 17 -0.60 1.72 5.90
CA TRP A 17 0.48 2.08 6.81
C TRP A 17 1.65 2.78 6.09
N PHE A 18 2.13 2.19 4.98
CA PHE A 18 3.21 2.78 4.20
C PHE A 18 2.82 4.12 3.57
N ALA A 19 1.60 4.23 3.03
CA ALA A 19 1.11 5.49 2.48
C ALA A 19 1.15 6.61 3.52
N VAL A 20 0.68 6.34 4.75
CA VAL A 20 0.70 7.32 5.85
C VAL A 20 2.13 7.70 6.22
N GLN A 21 3.04 6.73 6.40
CA GLN A 21 4.43 7.01 6.79
C GLN A 21 5.17 7.77 5.68
N SER A 22 5.02 7.38 4.43
CA SER A 22 5.62 8.07 3.29
C SER A 22 5.11 9.50 3.15
N VAL A 23 3.81 9.73 3.28
CA VAL A 23 3.25 11.10 3.27
C VAL A 23 3.77 11.93 4.44
N ARG A 24 3.88 11.36 5.65
CA ARG A 24 4.46 12.04 6.81
C ARG A 24 5.92 12.42 6.57
N GLU A 25 6.71 11.54 5.96
CA GLU A 25 8.12 11.82 5.64
C GLU A 25 8.25 12.89 4.55
N LEU A 26 7.44 12.84 3.50
CA LEU A 26 7.43 13.88 2.47
C LEU A 26 7.03 15.25 3.04
N LYS A 27 6.08 15.29 3.98
CA LYS A 27 5.66 16.51 4.68
C LYS A 27 6.77 17.12 5.54
N ARG A 28 7.76 16.34 5.99
CA ARG A 28 8.93 16.89 6.70
C ARG A 28 9.81 17.75 5.79
N ASN A 29 9.70 17.59 4.47
CA ASN A 29 10.40 18.36 3.44
C ASN A 29 11.93 18.47 3.65
N LYS A 30 12.53 17.44 4.25
CA LYS A 30 13.98 17.36 4.44
C LYS A 30 14.57 16.54 3.30
N PRO A 31 15.59 17.04 2.57
CA PRO A 31 16.29 16.23 1.59
C PRO A 31 17.07 15.11 2.30
N GLY A 32 17.07 13.92 1.71
CA GLY A 32 17.78 12.76 2.25
C GLY A 32 17.28 11.44 1.68
N HIS A 33 17.97 10.35 2.05
CA HIS A 33 17.63 9.00 1.61
C HIS A 33 16.18 8.62 1.96
N LEU A 34 15.69 9.06 3.13
CA LEU A 34 14.32 8.82 3.58
C LEU A 34 13.26 9.46 2.67
N ARG A 35 13.53 10.66 2.13
CA ARG A 35 12.62 11.32 1.18
C ARG A 35 12.53 10.53 -0.13
N ASN A 36 13.67 10.06 -0.65
CA ASN A 36 13.69 9.21 -1.85
C ASN A 36 12.93 7.89 -1.61
N ALA A 37 13.20 7.22 -0.48
CA ALA A 37 12.49 6.02 -0.09
C ALA A 37 10.98 6.26 0.03
N ALA A 38 10.55 7.39 0.59
CA ALA A 38 9.13 7.73 0.72
C ALA A 38 8.42 7.86 -0.64
N VAL A 39 9.07 8.46 -1.65
CA VAL A 39 8.51 8.55 -3.01
C VAL A 39 8.37 7.16 -3.63
N ILE A 40 9.39 6.32 -3.52
CA ILE A 40 9.37 4.95 -4.06
C ILE A 40 8.25 4.13 -3.41
N HIS A 41 8.12 4.21 -2.08
CA HIS A 41 7.05 3.50 -1.37
C HIS A 41 5.66 3.97 -1.79
N LEU A 42 5.46 5.27 -2.02
CA LEU A 42 4.20 5.77 -2.59
C LEU A 42 3.93 5.21 -3.99
N GLY A 43 4.95 5.10 -4.84
CA GLY A 43 4.85 4.42 -6.13
C GLY A 43 4.47 2.95 -6.00
N MET A 44 5.10 2.22 -5.09
CA MET A 44 4.78 0.81 -4.81
C MET A 44 3.36 0.62 -4.27
N VAL A 45 2.90 1.50 -3.38
CA VAL A 45 1.51 1.54 -2.90
C VAL A 45 0.54 1.74 -4.08
N GLY A 46 0.88 2.63 -5.01
CA GLY A 46 0.09 2.88 -6.22
C GLY A 46 -0.09 1.65 -7.12
N MET A 47 0.80 0.65 -7.03
CA MET A 47 0.68 -0.62 -7.75
C MET A 47 0.01 -1.72 -6.91
N LEU A 48 0.30 -1.78 -5.60
CA LEU A 48 -0.20 -2.84 -4.72
C LEU A 48 -1.69 -2.66 -4.40
N VAL A 49 -2.14 -1.44 -4.15
CA VAL A 49 -3.56 -1.15 -3.86
C VAL A 49 -4.49 -1.63 -4.98
N PRO A 50 -4.30 -1.25 -6.26
CA PRO A 50 -5.17 -1.73 -7.33
C PRO A 50 -5.10 -3.26 -7.48
N PHE A 51 -3.93 -3.87 -7.31
CA PHE A 51 -3.81 -5.34 -7.31
C PHE A 51 -4.66 -5.99 -6.22
N CYS A 52 -4.58 -5.50 -4.97
CA CYS A 52 -5.39 -6.02 -3.87
C CYS A 52 -6.89 -5.83 -4.13
N LEU A 53 -7.31 -4.68 -4.67
CA LEU A 53 -8.71 -4.42 -5.02
C LEU A 53 -9.22 -5.39 -6.10
N ILE A 54 -8.41 -5.69 -7.11
CA ILE A 54 -8.73 -6.69 -8.13
C ILE A 54 -8.92 -8.07 -7.47
N VAL A 55 -7.99 -8.52 -6.63
CA VAL A 55 -8.10 -9.81 -5.94
C VAL A 55 -9.36 -9.87 -5.10
N MET A 56 -9.69 -8.83 -4.33
CA MET A 56 -10.91 -8.80 -3.52
C MET A 56 -12.18 -8.89 -4.36
N ALA A 57 -12.22 -8.28 -5.55
CA ALA A 57 -13.37 -8.34 -6.43
C ALA A 57 -13.59 -9.75 -7.02
N PHE A 58 -12.51 -10.42 -7.47
CA PHE A 58 -12.60 -11.77 -8.04
C PHE A 58 -12.82 -12.86 -7.01
N TYR A 59 -12.30 -12.66 -5.80
CA TYR A 59 -12.41 -13.61 -4.69
C TYR A 59 -13.35 -13.08 -3.62
N TRP A 60 -14.39 -12.35 -4.01
CA TRP A 60 -15.42 -11.92 -3.08
C TRP A 60 -16.11 -13.15 -2.47
N PRO A 61 -16.26 -13.25 -1.14
CA PRO A 61 -17.00 -14.34 -0.54
C PRO A 61 -18.50 -14.20 -0.88
N ASN A 62 -18.96 -15.00 -1.84
CA ASN A 62 -20.38 -15.24 -2.15
C ASN A 62 -20.84 -16.55 -1.52
#